data_AF-A0A351LD58-F1
#
_entry.id   AF-A0A351LD58-F1
#
_cell.length_a   1.000
_cell.length_b   1.000
_cell.length_c   1.000
_cell.angle_alpha   90.00
_cell.angle_beta   90.00
_cell.angle_gamma   90.00
#
_symmetry.space_group_name_H-M   'P 1'
#
loop_
_entity.id
_entity.type
_entity.pdbx_description
1 polymer ?
#
loop_
_entity_poly.entity_id
_entity_poly.type
_entity_poly.pdbx_seq_one_letter_code
_entity_poly.pdbx_strand_id
1 'polypeptide(L)'
;MSRVNYDAMSNTELKQYFLKHRGDRAAFQAYLDRINQRPLRIIASPNDPDFDQKVQAAIRQKLEAARNNSSQHSDAALEQTDQ
;
A
#
# COMPACT_ATOMS: atom_id res chain seq x y z
N MET A 1 22.82 16.28 -11.56
CA MET A 1 22.27 15.55 -10.38
C MET A 1 20.84 15.15 -10.70
N SER A 2 20.60 13.86 -10.94
CA SER A 2 19.28 13.34 -11.28
C SER A 2 18.39 13.40 -10.04
N ARG A 3 17.39 14.27 -10.04
CA ARG A 3 16.37 14.29 -8.98
C ARG A 3 15.51 13.04 -9.16
N VAL A 4 15.59 12.12 -8.20
CA VAL A 4 14.72 10.95 -8.18
C VAL A 4 13.30 11.42 -7.89
N ASN A 5 12.35 11.09 -8.76
CA ASN A 5 10.96 11.47 -8.60
C ASN A 5 10.20 10.36 -7.86
N TYR A 6 10.08 10.49 -6.53
CA TYR A 6 9.45 9.49 -5.66
C TYR A 6 7.92 9.38 -5.87
N ASP A 7 7.26 10.44 -6.33
CA ASP A 7 5.82 10.45 -6.63
C ASP A 7 5.47 9.61 -7.87
N ALA A 8 6.39 9.52 -8.83
CA ALA A 8 6.22 8.70 -10.03
C ALA A 8 6.38 7.20 -9.76
N MET A 9 7.02 6.81 -8.65
CA MET A 9 7.25 5.41 -8.29
C MET A 9 5.97 4.77 -7.73
N SER A 10 5.77 3.48 -7.92
CA SER A 10 4.76 2.72 -7.17
C SER A 10 5.14 2.59 -5.69
N ASN A 11 4.18 2.24 -4.83
CA ASN A 11 4.46 2.00 -3.40
C ASN A 11 5.55 0.94 -3.19
N THR A 12 5.54 -0.09 -4.03
CA THR A 12 6.49 -1.21 -3.97
C THR A 12 7.89 -0.76 -4.39
N GLU A 13 7.99 0.03 -5.45
CA GLU A 13 9.25 0.60 -5.93
C GLU A 13 9.84 1.59 -4.92
N LEU A 14 9.03 2.47 -4.35
CA LEU A 14 9.47 3.42 -3.33
C LEU A 14 9.98 2.71 -2.07
N LYS A 15 9.30 1.63 -1.66
CA LYS A 15 9.74 0.78 -0.54
C LYS A 15 11.07 0.08 -0.84
N GLN A 16 11.20 -0.53 -2.02
CA GLN A 16 12.45 -1.20 -2.41
C GLN A 16 13.62 -0.22 -2.54
N TYR A 17 13.36 0.95 -3.12
CA TYR A 17 14.34 2.03 -3.23
C TYR A 17 14.80 2.49 -1.84
N PHE A 18 13.88 2.78 -0.92
CA PHE A 18 14.21 3.14 0.46
C PHE A 18 15.02 2.04 1.17
N LEU A 19 14.65 0.77 1.00
CA LEU A 19 15.38 -0.35 1.60
C LEU A 19 16.82 -0.46 1.09
N LYS A 20 17.05 -0.12 -0.18
CA LYS A 20 18.38 -0.08 -0.81
C LYS A 20 19.17 1.19 -0.48
N HIS A 21 18.47 2.31 -0.25
CA HIS A 21 19.02 3.63 0.03
C HIS A 21 18.58 4.12 1.41
N ARG A 22 18.87 3.36 2.48
CA ARG A 22 18.42 3.67 3.85
C ARG A 22 18.93 5.01 4.41
N GLY A 23 19.98 5.57 3.83
CA GLY A 23 20.51 6.90 4.18
C GLY A 23 19.81 8.06 3.46
N ASP A 24 18.95 7.77 2.49
CA ASP A 24 18.20 8.79 1.74
C ASP A 24 16.96 9.22 2.53
N ARG A 25 17.11 10.35 3.24
CA ARG A 25 16.02 10.94 4.03
C ARG A 25 14.85 11.39 3.17
N ALA A 26 15.08 11.79 1.92
CA ALA A 26 14.01 12.21 1.02
C ALA A 26 13.13 11.02 0.61
N ALA A 27 13.76 9.86 0.31
CA ALA A 27 13.04 8.61 0.05
C ALA A 27 12.24 8.12 1.27
N PHE A 28 12.81 8.25 2.47
CA PHE A 28 12.12 7.89 3.71
C PHE A 28 10.90 8.78 3.96
N GLN A 29 11.05 10.09 3.79
CA GLN A 29 9.98 11.06 3.95
C GLN A 29 8.85 10.79 2.95
N ALA A 30 9.17 10.59 1.67
CA ALA A 30 8.18 10.26 0.65
C ALA A 30 7.43 8.94 0.95
N TYR A 31 8.14 7.92 1.47
CA TYR A 31 7.51 6.66 1.88
C TYR A 31 6.58 6.86 3.08
N LEU A 32 6.98 7.64 4.09
CA LEU A 32 6.14 7.97 5.24
C LEU A 32 4.92 8.80 4.83
N ASP A 33 5.09 9.83 4.02
CA ASP A 33 3.98 10.66 3.55
C ASP A 33 2.94 9.80 2.82
N ARG A 34 3.38 8.82 2.03
CA ARG A 34 2.49 7.91 1.31
C ARG A 34 1.75 6.92 2.22
N ILE A 35 2.37 6.51 3.33
CA ILE A 35 1.69 5.71 4.35
C ILE A 35 0.67 6.57 5.11
N ASN A 36 1.04 7.81 5.47
CA ASN A 36 0.17 8.74 6.18
C ASN A 36 -1.00 9.25 5.31
N GLN A 37 -0.82 9.31 3.99
CA GLN A 37 -1.87 9.61 3.00
C GLN A 37 -2.97 8.54 2.96
N ARG A 38 -2.71 7.34 3.49
CA ARG A 38 -3.76 6.35 3.72
C ARG A 38 -4.31 6.59 5.12
N PRO A 39 -5.44 7.32 5.28
CA PRO A 39 -6.05 7.43 6.59
C PRO A 39 -6.31 6.03 7.11
N LEU A 40 -5.65 5.69 8.22
CA LEU A 40 -5.94 4.48 8.96
C LEU A 40 -7.39 4.61 9.40
N ARG A 41 -8.31 3.95 8.67
CA ARG A 41 -9.73 3.95 9.04
C ARG A 41 -9.83 3.30 10.41
N ILE A 42 -10.32 4.05 11.40
CA ILE A 42 -10.70 3.49 12.69
C ILE A 42 -11.85 2.52 12.39
N ILE A 43 -11.60 1.23 12.60
CA ILE A 43 -12.54 0.16 12.27
C ILE A 43 -13.57 -0.09 13.38
N ALA A 44 -13.19 0.15 14.64
CA ALA A 44 -14.05 0.06 15.80
C ALA A 44 -13.43 0.85 16.97
N SER A 45 -14.27 1.48 17.81
CA SER A 45 -13.87 2.12 19.06
C SER A 45 -14.25 1.23 20.25
N PRO A 46 -13.46 1.14 21.33
CA PRO A 46 -13.77 0.29 22.49
C PRO A 46 -15.12 0.59 23.17
N ASN A 47 -15.66 1.80 22.96
CA ASN A 47 -16.96 2.21 23.49
C ASN A 47 -18.13 1.92 22.54
N ASP A 48 -17.88 1.29 21.39
CA ASP A 48 -18.93 0.91 20.45
C ASP A 48 -19.74 -0.27 21.02
N PRO A 49 -21.08 -0.17 21.10
CA PRO A 49 -21.92 -1.28 21.53
C PRO A 49 -21.78 -2.51 20.62
N ASP A 50 -21.47 -2.29 19.34
CA ASP A 50 -21.28 -3.32 18.32
C ASP A 50 -19.79 -3.56 17.98
N PHE A 51 -18.88 -3.29 18.94
CA PHE A 51 -17.43 -3.38 18.75
C PHE A 51 -17.01 -4.68 18.05
N ASP A 52 -17.43 -5.82 18.59
CA ASP A 52 -17.05 -7.14 18.07
C ASP A 52 -17.51 -7.34 16.62
N GLN A 53 -18.73 -6.89 16.28
CA GLN A 53 -19.25 -6.99 14.91
C GLN A 53 -18.49 -6.10 13.94
N LYS A 54 -18.15 -4.87 14.35
CA LYS A 54 -17.34 -3.94 13.55
C LYS A 54 -15.94 -4.49 13.29
N VAL A 55 -15.31 -5.09 14.31
CA VAL A 55 -14.01 -5.74 14.16
C VAL A 55 -14.08 -6.92 13.18
N GLN A 56 -15.07 -7.81 13.34
CA GLN A 56 -15.24 -8.95 12.43
C GLN A 56 -15.49 -8.52 10.97
N ALA A 57 -16.34 -7.51 10.77
CA ALA A 57 -16.63 -6.97 9.44
C ALA A 57 -15.39 -6.36 8.78
N ALA A 58 -14.58 -5.62 9.54
CA ALA A 58 -13.34 -5.03 9.05
C ALA A 58 -12.27 -6.08 8.70
N ILE A 59 -12.16 -7.16 9.49
CA ILE A 59 -11.28 -8.29 9.17
C ILE A 59 -11.70 -8.94 7.86
N ARG A 60 -13.00 -9.20 7.68
CA ARG A 60 -13.54 -9.80 6.44
C ARG A 60 -13.27 -8.91 5.23
N GLN A 61 -13.58 -7.62 5.33
CA GLN A 61 -13.34 -6.65 4.26
C GLN A 61 -11.86 -6.59 3.86
N LYS A 62 -10.95 -6.62 4.84
CA LYS A 62 -9.50 -6.62 4.57
C LYS A 62 -9.03 -7.91 3.90
N LEU A 63 -9.57 -9.06 4.31
CA LEU A 63 -9.26 -10.35 3.71
C LEU A 63 -9.74 -10.44 2.26
N GLU A 64 -10.95 -9.94 1.99
CA GLU A 64 -11.52 -9.87 0.63
C GLU A 64 -10.73 -8.90 -0.26
N ALA A 65 -10.39 -7.71 0.24
CA ALA A 65 -9.56 -6.75 -0.49
C ALA A 65 -8.18 -7.34 -0.82
N ALA A 66 -7.56 -8.07 0.10
CA ALA A 66 -6.29 -8.75 -0.15
C ALA A 66 -6.41 -9.85 -1.22
N ARG A 67 -7.51 -10.61 -1.22
CA ARG A 67 -7.79 -11.66 -2.22
C ARG A 67 -8.06 -11.09 -3.61
N ASN A 68 -8.75 -9.96 -3.70
CA ASN A 68 -9.03 -9.32 -4.97
C ASN A 68 -7.77 -8.68 -5.57
N ASN A 69 -6.88 -8.15 -4.74
CA ASN A 69 -5.61 -7.57 -5.18
C ASN A 69 -4.64 -8.62 -5.76
N SER A 70 -4.66 -9.86 -5.27
CA SER A 70 -3.87 -10.95 -5.85
C SER A 70 -4.43 -11.46 -7.17
N SER A 71 -5.71 -11.20 -7.48
CA SER A 71 -6.35 -11.58 -8.74
C SER A 71 -6.08 -10.56 -9.86
N GLN A 72 -5.84 -9.29 -9.54
CA GLN A 72 -5.52 -8.25 -10.53
C GLN A 72 -4.05 -8.27 -11.00
N HIS A 73 -3.15 -8.94 -10.28
CA HIS A 73 -1.74 -9.05 -10.69
C HIS A 73 -1.49 -10.17 -11.72
N SER A 74 -2.51 -10.93 -12.11
CA SER A 74 -2.39 -12.07 -13.03
C SER A 74 -2.71 -11.73 -14.49
N ASP A 75 -3.33 -10.58 -14.78
CA ASP A 75 -3.89 -10.26 -16.11
C ASP A 75 -3.10 -9.21 -16.93
N ALA A 76 -1.98 -8.70 -16.42
CA ALA A 76 -1.20 -7.64 -17.10
C ALA A 76 0.16 -8.10 -17.66
N ALA A 77 0.40 -9.41 -17.81
CA ALA A 77 1.71 -9.95 -18.21
C ALA A 77 1.70 -10.74 -19.54
N LEU A 78 0.66 -10.62 -20.37
CA LEU A 78 0.55 -11.34 -21.64
C LEU A 78 0.18 -10.43 -22.81
N GLU A 79 0.93 -9.35 -23.04
CA GLU A 79 1.04 -8.78 -24.38
C GLU A 79 2.25 -7.85 -24.45
N GLN A 80 3.42 -8.41 -24.77
CA GLN A 80 4.50 -7.75 -25.51
C GLN A 80 5.72 -8.69 -25.61
N THR A 81 5.58 -9.72 -26.44
CA THR A 81 6.73 -10.38 -27.08
C THR A 81 6.35 -10.75 -28.50
N ASP A 82 6.46 -9.79 -29.42
CA ASP A 82 6.94 -10.03 -30.79
C ASP A 82 7.22 -8.67 -31.44
N GLN A 83 8.52 -8.37 -31.64
CA GLN A 83 9.16 -7.81 -32.85
C GLN A 83 10.53 -7.20 -32.53
#